data_AF-A0A7W1DYQ6-F1
#
_entry.id   AF-A0A7W1DYQ6-F1
#
_cell.length_a   1.000
_cell.length_b   1.000
_cell.length_c   1.000
_cell.angle_alpha   90.00
_cell.angle_beta   90.00
_cell.angle_gamma   90.00
#
_symmetry.space_group_name_H-M   'P 1'
#
loop_
_entity.id
_entity.type
_entity.pdbx_description
1 polymer ?
#
loop_
_entity_poly.entity_id
_entity_poly.type
_entity_poly.pdbx_seq_one_letter_code
_entity_poly.pdbx_strand_id
1 'polypeptide(L)'
;RSDAGTFHVVAEDDRLVLYHDGDRVVLEPHFDADTFIVPHPAYDRFVLSFGRQADAGDVVELFHGAGWYVNDRYQGPTSFETPPEWDAFQGHYAAHNPWATNFRVVRRKGQLWLVFPAAPDGFEDEQPLVPLGDGSFRASAEETSPERVRFDIVVDGKALRAVLSDGVYERHFSP
;
A
#
# COMPACT_ATOMS: atom_id res chain seq x y z
N ARG A 1 -10.46 -7.16 -10.94
CA ARG A 1 -10.34 -6.14 -12.01
C ARG A 1 -10.16 -4.78 -11.35
N SER A 2 -9.44 -3.87 -12.01
CA SER A 2 -9.20 -2.49 -11.61
C SER A 2 -8.93 -1.62 -12.83
N ASP A 3 -8.79 -0.32 -12.66
CA ASP A 3 -8.30 0.59 -13.71
C ASP A 3 -6.88 0.25 -14.19
N ALA A 4 -6.08 -0.43 -13.34
CA ALA A 4 -4.73 -0.90 -13.66
C ALA A 4 -4.71 -2.25 -14.38
N GLY A 5 -5.87 -2.90 -14.60
CA GLY A 5 -6.00 -4.15 -15.34
C GLY A 5 -6.63 -5.29 -14.54
N THR A 6 -6.18 -6.52 -14.78
CA THR A 6 -6.74 -7.72 -14.15
C THR A 6 -5.63 -8.55 -13.51
N PHE A 7 -5.83 -8.91 -12.24
CA PHE A 7 -5.10 -9.99 -11.58
C PHE A 7 -5.93 -11.28 -11.69
N HIS A 8 -5.30 -12.36 -12.15
CA HIS A 8 -5.92 -13.68 -12.19
C HIS A 8 -5.26 -14.59 -11.15
N VAL A 9 -5.90 -14.69 -9.98
CA VAL A 9 -5.45 -15.56 -8.88
C VAL A 9 -6.48 -16.66 -8.67
N VAL A 10 -6.01 -17.89 -8.56
CA VAL A 10 -6.84 -19.08 -8.36
C VAL A 10 -6.33 -19.86 -7.16
N ALA A 11 -7.26 -20.43 -6.39
CA ALA A 11 -6.93 -21.43 -5.38
C ALA A 11 -6.80 -22.80 -6.06
N GLU A 12 -5.64 -23.41 -5.95
CA GLU A 12 -5.33 -24.76 -6.45
C GLU A 12 -4.83 -25.60 -5.28
N ASP A 13 -5.60 -26.63 -4.91
CA ASP A 13 -5.37 -27.43 -3.71
C ASP A 13 -5.25 -26.56 -2.44
N ASP A 14 -4.05 -26.52 -1.83
CA ASP A 14 -3.71 -25.76 -0.63
C ASP A 14 -2.92 -24.47 -0.93
N ARG A 15 -2.88 -24.02 -2.20
CA ARG A 15 -2.06 -22.89 -2.64
C ARG A 15 -2.85 -21.85 -3.42
N LEU A 16 -2.34 -20.63 -3.42
CA LEU A 16 -2.77 -19.59 -4.33
C LEU A 16 -1.80 -19.48 -5.50
N VAL A 17 -2.34 -19.31 -6.70
CA VAL A 17 -1.58 -19.27 -7.94
C VAL A 17 -1.98 -18.03 -8.74
N LEU A 18 -0.99 -17.18 -9.04
CA LEU A 18 -1.12 -16.07 -9.97
C LEU A 18 -0.79 -16.54 -11.39
N TYR A 19 -1.67 -16.21 -12.33
CA TYR A 19 -1.40 -16.34 -13.76
C TYR A 19 -1.07 -14.98 -14.36
N HIS A 20 0.13 -14.83 -14.91
CA HIS A 20 0.63 -13.58 -15.49
C HIS A 20 1.36 -13.87 -16.80
N ASP A 21 0.92 -13.29 -17.92
CA ASP A 21 1.57 -13.41 -19.24
C ASP A 21 1.90 -14.86 -19.68
N GLY A 22 1.07 -15.83 -19.25
CA GLY A 22 1.26 -17.26 -19.53
C GLY A 22 2.06 -18.02 -18.47
N ASP A 23 2.71 -17.30 -17.56
CA ASP A 23 3.39 -17.87 -16.40
C ASP A 23 2.40 -18.26 -15.30
N ARG A 24 2.72 -19.37 -14.63
CA ARG A 24 2.03 -19.87 -13.45
C ARG A 24 2.93 -19.67 -12.24
N VAL A 25 2.59 -18.70 -11.40
CA VAL A 25 3.39 -18.29 -10.24
C VAL A 25 2.67 -18.71 -8.96
N VAL A 26 3.28 -19.60 -8.17
CA VAL A 26 2.75 -19.98 -6.86
C VAL A 26 3.04 -18.85 -5.87
N LEU A 27 2.01 -18.39 -5.17
CA LEU A 27 2.15 -17.36 -4.14
C LEU A 27 2.72 -17.98 -2.86
N GLU A 28 3.61 -17.24 -2.20
CA GLU A 28 4.21 -17.65 -0.93
C GLU A 28 3.53 -16.90 0.22
N PRO A 29 3.04 -17.56 1.28
CA PRO A 29 2.49 -16.88 2.45
C PRO A 29 3.52 -15.91 3.04
N HIS A 30 3.06 -14.72 3.44
CA HIS A 30 3.86 -13.76 4.18
C HIS A 30 3.49 -13.76 5.68
N PHE A 31 4.03 -12.83 6.48
CA PHE A 31 3.88 -12.85 7.94
C PHE A 31 2.43 -12.72 8.40
N ASP A 32 1.65 -11.86 7.75
CA ASP A 32 0.26 -11.60 8.11
C ASP A 32 -0.72 -12.53 7.38
N ALA A 33 -1.88 -12.77 8.00
CA ALA A 33 -2.97 -13.48 7.36
C ALA A 33 -3.40 -12.77 6.07
N ASP A 34 -3.76 -13.55 5.06
CA ASP A 34 -4.19 -13.04 3.75
C ASP A 34 -3.14 -12.20 2.99
N THR A 35 -1.87 -12.28 3.39
CA THR A 35 -0.75 -11.62 2.70
C THR A 35 0.20 -12.62 2.04
N PHE A 36 0.68 -12.29 0.84
CA PHE A 36 1.47 -13.20 0.02
C PHE A 36 2.56 -12.48 -0.79
N ILE A 37 3.75 -13.09 -0.86
CA ILE A 37 4.81 -12.71 -1.79
C ILE A 37 4.51 -13.32 -3.16
N VAL A 38 4.74 -12.54 -4.22
CA VAL A 38 4.71 -13.01 -5.60
C VAL A 38 6.16 -13.19 -6.07
N PRO A 39 6.68 -14.43 -6.20
CA PRO A 39 8.05 -14.67 -6.65
C PRO A 39 8.19 -14.44 -8.17
N HIS A 40 7.94 -13.21 -8.63
CA HIS A 40 8.01 -12.80 -10.03
C HIS A 40 8.48 -11.33 -10.16
N PRO A 41 9.43 -11.00 -11.05
CA PRO A 41 10.03 -9.66 -11.14
C PRO A 41 9.03 -8.52 -11.39
N ALA A 42 7.90 -8.80 -12.05
CA ALA A 42 6.87 -7.77 -12.27
C ALA A 42 6.14 -7.34 -10.98
N TYR A 43 6.28 -8.10 -9.89
CA TYR A 43 5.52 -7.94 -8.65
C TYR A 43 6.39 -7.83 -7.39
N ASP A 44 7.71 -7.77 -7.55
CA ASP A 44 8.72 -7.87 -6.48
C ASP A 44 8.75 -6.70 -5.48
N ARG A 45 7.98 -5.63 -5.74
CA ARG A 45 8.00 -4.39 -4.94
C ARG A 45 7.02 -4.37 -3.78
N PHE A 46 5.94 -5.12 -3.88
CA PHE A 46 4.86 -5.08 -2.90
C PHE A 46 4.34 -6.48 -2.62
N VAL A 47 4.00 -6.71 -1.37
CA VAL A 47 3.24 -7.89 -0.94
C VAL A 47 1.81 -7.77 -1.51
N LEU A 48 1.22 -8.92 -1.86
CA LEU A 48 -0.21 -9.01 -2.16
C LEU A 48 -0.99 -9.13 -0.85
N SER A 49 -2.06 -8.35 -0.70
CA SER A 49 -2.97 -8.47 0.44
C SER A 49 -4.41 -8.68 -0.06
N PHE A 50 -5.14 -9.63 0.53
CA PHE A 50 -6.55 -9.86 0.24
C PHE A 50 -7.45 -9.20 1.28
N GLY A 51 -8.47 -8.47 0.80
CA GLY A 51 -9.55 -7.97 1.64
C GLY A 51 -10.78 -8.86 1.55
N ARG A 52 -11.40 -9.10 2.70
CA ARG A 52 -12.61 -9.91 2.84
C ARG A 52 -13.82 -9.03 3.14
N GLN A 53 -15.00 -9.48 2.69
CA GLN A 53 -16.27 -8.86 3.09
C GLN A 53 -16.53 -9.15 4.58
N ALA A 54 -16.82 -8.12 5.36
CA ALA A 54 -16.95 -8.21 6.82
C ALA A 54 -17.95 -9.27 7.31
N ASP A 55 -19.08 -9.44 6.61
CA ASP A 55 -20.16 -10.32 7.07
C ASP A 55 -20.06 -11.77 6.56
N ALA A 56 -19.45 -11.98 5.39
CA ALA A 56 -19.43 -13.27 4.70
C ALA A 56 -18.08 -13.99 4.81
N GLY A 57 -16.99 -13.27 5.09
CA GLY A 57 -15.63 -13.83 5.08
C GLY A 57 -15.09 -14.12 3.67
N ASP A 58 -15.89 -13.89 2.63
CA ASP A 58 -15.47 -14.05 1.23
C ASP A 58 -14.37 -13.07 0.87
N VAL A 59 -13.35 -13.54 0.16
CA VAL A 59 -12.35 -12.67 -0.48
C VAL A 59 -13.03 -11.89 -1.60
N VAL A 60 -12.99 -10.56 -1.52
CA VAL A 60 -13.67 -9.65 -2.47
C VAL A 60 -12.73 -8.65 -3.11
N GLU A 61 -11.59 -8.35 -2.48
CA GLU A 61 -10.61 -7.40 -2.99
C GLU A 61 -9.17 -7.88 -2.81
N LEU A 62 -8.28 -7.33 -3.63
CA LEU A 62 -6.84 -7.58 -3.63
C LEU A 62 -6.11 -6.26 -3.78
N PHE A 63 -5.02 -6.10 -3.03
CA PHE A 63 -4.13 -4.94 -3.06
C PHE A 63 -2.71 -5.35 -3.48
N HIS A 64 -2.09 -4.52 -4.32
CA HIS A 64 -0.67 -4.62 -4.70
C HIS A 64 -0.12 -3.20 -4.93
N GLY A 65 0.64 -2.66 -3.98
CA GLY A 65 1.07 -1.26 -4.06
C GLY A 65 -0.12 -0.31 -4.15
N ALA A 66 -0.18 0.55 -5.16
CA ALA A 66 -1.35 1.41 -5.42
C ALA A 66 -2.52 0.66 -6.11
N GLY A 67 -2.27 -0.54 -6.62
CA GLY A 67 -3.28 -1.35 -7.28
C GLY A 67 -4.31 -1.86 -6.29
N TRP A 68 -5.59 -1.68 -6.63
CA TRP A 68 -6.73 -2.21 -5.89
C TRP A 68 -7.67 -2.87 -6.87
N TYR A 69 -7.93 -4.17 -6.66
CA TYR A 69 -8.68 -5.00 -7.59
C TYR A 69 -9.87 -5.62 -6.85
N VAL A 70 -11.03 -5.61 -7.49
CA VAL A 70 -12.25 -6.24 -6.96
C VAL A 70 -12.71 -7.40 -7.84
N ASN A 71 -13.44 -8.35 -7.27
CA ASN A 71 -14.13 -9.41 -8.00
C ASN A 71 -15.65 -9.18 -8.03
N ASP A 72 -16.40 -10.06 -8.68
CA ASP A 72 -17.85 -9.93 -8.88
C ASP A 72 -18.67 -10.00 -7.57
N ARG A 73 -18.04 -10.40 -6.45
CA ARG A 73 -18.68 -10.45 -5.12
C ARG A 73 -18.58 -9.11 -4.38
N TYR A 74 -17.75 -8.18 -4.84
CA TYR A 74 -17.59 -6.87 -4.21
C TYR A 74 -18.85 -6.01 -4.40
N GLN A 75 -19.39 -5.48 -3.30
CA GLN A 75 -20.63 -4.66 -3.31
C GLN A 75 -20.40 -3.22 -2.82
N GLY A 76 -19.15 -2.83 -2.58
CA GLY A 76 -18.81 -1.50 -2.08
C GLY A 76 -18.71 -0.42 -3.17
N PRO A 77 -18.44 0.84 -2.77
CA PRO A 77 -18.15 1.91 -3.70
C PRO A 77 -16.87 1.60 -4.48
N THR A 78 -16.86 1.94 -5.77
CA THR A 78 -15.68 1.80 -6.66
C THR A 78 -15.11 3.14 -7.11
N SER A 79 -15.74 4.24 -6.70
CA SER A 79 -15.27 5.60 -6.92
C SER A 79 -15.11 6.29 -5.58
N PHE A 80 -14.02 7.02 -5.44
CA PHE A 80 -13.65 7.70 -4.19
C PHE A 80 -13.14 9.09 -4.52
N GLU A 81 -13.56 10.07 -3.72
CA GLU A 81 -12.99 11.41 -3.80
C GLU A 81 -11.62 11.41 -3.12
N THR A 82 -10.69 12.17 -3.68
CA THR A 82 -9.36 12.38 -3.09
C THR A 82 -9.00 13.84 -3.24
N PRO A 83 -8.51 14.50 -2.19
CA PRO A 83 -7.94 15.83 -2.32
C PRO A 83 -6.83 15.85 -3.38
N PRO A 84 -6.92 16.68 -4.44
CA PRO A 84 -5.96 16.66 -5.55
C PRO A 84 -4.51 16.89 -5.10
N GLU A 85 -4.30 17.64 -4.02
CA GLU A 85 -2.98 17.90 -3.45
C GLU A 85 -2.26 16.63 -2.97
N TRP A 86 -3.00 15.55 -2.67
CA TRP A 86 -2.42 14.27 -2.25
C TRP A 86 -1.65 13.55 -3.37
N ASP A 87 -1.88 13.93 -4.64
CA ASP A 87 -1.07 13.44 -5.76
C ASP A 87 0.40 13.90 -5.68
N ALA A 88 0.68 14.96 -4.92
CA ALA A 88 2.04 15.39 -4.64
C ALA A 88 2.75 14.49 -3.62
N PHE A 89 2.02 13.76 -2.79
CA PHE A 89 2.56 12.98 -1.68
C PHE A 89 2.87 11.54 -2.08
N GLN A 90 2.21 10.99 -3.10
CA GLN A 90 2.47 9.64 -3.60
C GLN A 90 3.91 9.49 -4.14
N GLY A 91 4.64 8.46 -3.72
CA GLY A 91 6.04 8.26 -4.12
C GLY A 91 6.84 7.31 -3.23
N HIS A 92 8.12 7.15 -3.55
CA HIS A 92 9.10 6.43 -2.74
C HIS A 92 9.94 7.44 -1.94
N TYR A 93 10.03 7.23 -0.64
CA TYR A 93 10.83 8.05 0.27
C TYR A 93 11.85 7.18 0.98
N ALA A 94 13.11 7.59 1.00
CA ALA A 94 14.21 6.84 1.61
C ALA A 94 15.03 7.73 2.55
N ALA A 95 15.64 7.10 3.54
CA ALA A 95 16.53 7.73 4.50
C ALA A 95 17.78 6.88 4.69
N HIS A 96 18.86 7.52 5.14
CA HIS A 96 20.05 6.82 5.61
C HIS A 96 19.86 6.28 7.04
N ASN A 97 18.76 5.55 7.27
CA ASN A 97 18.42 4.90 8.53
C ASN A 97 18.39 3.37 8.32
N PRO A 98 19.25 2.59 8.98
CA PRO A 98 19.34 1.15 8.74
C PRO A 98 18.12 0.36 9.26
N TRP A 99 17.32 0.92 10.17
CA TRP A 99 16.14 0.25 10.73
C TRP A 99 14.84 0.65 10.03
N ALA A 100 14.81 1.84 9.41
CA ALA A 100 13.67 2.33 8.64
C ALA A 100 14.20 2.97 7.35
N THR A 101 14.60 2.11 6.40
CA THR A 101 15.37 2.54 5.23
C THR A 101 14.53 3.34 4.24
N ASN A 102 13.29 2.93 4.03
CA ASN A 102 12.40 3.55 3.06
C ASN A 102 10.95 3.12 3.25
N PHE A 103 10.04 3.91 2.68
CA PHE A 103 8.63 3.56 2.52
C PHE A 103 8.08 4.14 1.23
N ARG A 104 6.91 3.64 0.82
CA ARG A 104 6.13 4.18 -0.28
C ARG A 104 4.82 4.77 0.23
N VAL A 105 4.40 5.85 -0.39
CA VAL A 105 3.08 6.44 -0.21
C VAL A 105 2.28 6.16 -1.46
N VAL A 106 1.17 5.44 -1.30
CA VAL A 106 0.28 5.03 -2.39
C VAL A 106 -1.15 5.48 -2.12
N ARG A 107 -1.93 5.70 -3.16
CA ARG A 107 -3.36 5.95 -3.02
C ARG A 107 -4.15 4.65 -3.19
N ARG A 108 -5.04 4.35 -2.25
CA ARG A 108 -6.01 3.25 -2.33
C ARG A 108 -7.36 3.75 -1.84
N LYS A 109 -8.42 3.50 -2.61
CA LYS A 109 -9.81 3.80 -2.21
C LYS A 109 -9.99 5.25 -1.70
N GLY A 110 -9.35 6.19 -2.39
CA GLY A 110 -9.39 7.62 -2.07
C GLY A 110 -8.50 8.09 -0.91
N GLN A 111 -7.78 7.18 -0.26
CA GLN A 111 -6.95 7.46 0.91
C GLN A 111 -5.46 7.22 0.59
N LEU A 112 -4.57 7.97 1.26
CA LEU A 112 -3.15 7.68 1.25
C LEU A 112 -2.80 6.55 2.22
N TRP A 113 -1.90 5.68 1.81
CA TRP A 113 -1.38 4.57 2.57
C TRP A 113 0.13 4.65 2.60
N LEU A 114 0.69 4.32 3.75
CA LEU A 114 2.11 4.15 3.95
C LEU A 114 2.42 2.65 3.89
N VAL A 115 3.38 2.29 3.04
CA VAL A 115 3.75 0.91 2.73
C VAL A 115 5.25 0.75 2.93
N PHE A 116 5.63 -0.06 3.90
CA PHE A 116 7.01 -0.44 4.14
C PHE A 116 7.34 -1.74 3.39
N PRO A 117 8.59 -1.90 2.89
CA PRO A 117 9.06 -3.20 2.46
C PRO A 117 9.32 -4.15 3.65
N ALA A 118 9.59 -3.58 4.81
CA ALA A 118 9.63 -4.22 6.12
C ALA A 118 9.43 -3.12 7.16
N ALA A 119 8.36 -3.19 7.94
CA ALA A 119 8.04 -2.14 8.90
C ALA A 119 9.06 -2.10 10.07
N PRO A 120 9.47 -0.90 10.50
CA PRO A 120 10.19 -0.73 11.76
C PRO A 120 9.24 -0.93 12.96
N ASP A 121 9.81 -1.13 14.14
CA ASP A 121 9.03 -1.25 15.39
C ASP A 121 8.03 -0.09 15.56
N GLY A 122 6.79 -0.42 15.93
CA GLY A 122 5.71 0.54 16.11
C GLY A 122 4.91 0.87 14.84
N PHE A 123 5.24 0.22 13.72
CA PHE A 123 4.53 0.33 12.46
C PHE A 123 4.10 -1.04 11.93
N GLU A 124 3.02 -1.05 11.16
CA GLU A 124 2.61 -2.19 10.34
C GLU A 124 3.18 -2.06 8.92
N ASP A 125 3.37 -3.18 8.21
CA ASP A 125 3.88 -3.17 6.82
C ASP A 125 3.04 -2.29 5.89
N GLU A 126 1.73 -2.23 6.12
CA GLU A 126 0.83 -1.30 5.43
C GLU A 126 -0.12 -0.64 6.42
N GLN A 127 -0.27 0.68 6.33
CA GLN A 127 -1.18 1.42 7.22
C GLN A 127 -1.73 2.69 6.57
N PRO A 128 -2.95 3.09 6.96
CA PRO A 128 -3.55 4.30 6.42
C PRO A 128 -2.86 5.56 6.95
N LEU A 129 -2.79 6.58 6.09
CA LEU A 129 -2.51 7.94 6.50
C LEU A 129 -3.85 8.65 6.71
N VAL A 130 -4.15 8.97 7.97
CA VAL A 130 -5.38 9.66 8.37
C VAL A 130 -5.08 11.16 8.46
N PRO A 131 -5.72 12.02 7.63
CA PRO A 131 -5.40 13.44 7.62
C PRO A 131 -5.73 14.12 8.95
N LEU A 132 -4.88 15.07 9.33
CA LEU A 132 -5.06 15.91 10.51
C LEU A 132 -5.26 17.37 10.07
N GLY A 133 -5.92 18.17 10.91
CA GLY A 133 -6.27 19.56 10.60
C GLY A 133 -5.08 20.52 10.48
N ASP A 134 -3.87 20.07 10.80
CA ASP A 134 -2.63 20.85 10.74
C ASP A 134 -1.82 20.59 9.44
N GLY A 135 -2.36 19.82 8.51
CA GLY A 135 -1.69 19.45 7.26
C GLY A 135 -0.73 18.27 7.37
N SER A 136 -0.63 17.64 8.54
CA SER A 136 0.01 16.34 8.72
C SER A 136 -1.00 15.19 8.60
N PHE A 137 -0.49 13.96 8.68
CA PHE A 137 -1.29 12.76 8.75
C PHE A 137 -0.87 11.94 9.97
N ARG A 138 -1.82 11.30 10.65
CA ARG A 138 -1.53 10.18 11.53
C ARG A 138 -1.20 8.96 10.67
N ALA A 139 -0.05 8.34 10.93
CA ALA A 139 0.35 7.09 10.30
C ALA A 139 -0.11 5.93 11.19
N SER A 140 -1.42 5.67 11.20
CA SER A 140 -2.06 4.52 11.86
C SER A 140 -3.59 4.67 11.78
N ALA A 141 -4.29 3.54 11.73
CA ALA A 141 -5.73 3.50 11.95
C ALA A 141 -6.11 3.78 13.42
N GLU A 142 -5.22 3.44 14.36
CA GLU A 142 -5.46 3.62 15.79
C GLU A 142 -5.50 5.10 16.17
N GLU A 143 -6.58 5.53 16.82
CA GLU A 143 -6.78 6.96 17.13
C GLU A 143 -5.73 7.53 18.09
N THR A 144 -5.25 6.69 19.00
CA THR A 144 -4.27 6.99 20.05
C THR A 144 -2.82 6.93 19.58
N SER A 145 -2.56 6.47 18.36
CA SER A 145 -1.19 6.39 17.84
C SER A 145 -0.55 7.79 17.79
N PRO A 146 0.69 7.94 18.28
CA PRO A 146 1.43 9.20 18.21
C PRO A 146 2.13 9.40 16.86
N GLU A 147 2.18 8.39 15.99
CA GLU A 147 2.96 8.43 14.75
C GLU A 147 2.39 9.43 13.75
N ARG A 148 3.25 10.32 13.22
CA ARG A 148 2.85 11.40 12.30
C ARG A 148 3.74 11.44 11.09
N VAL A 149 3.15 11.69 9.93
CA VAL A 149 3.88 12.04 8.71
C VAL A 149 3.46 13.41 8.19
N ARG A 150 4.45 14.22 7.81
CA ARG A 150 4.24 15.49 7.11
C ARG A 150 5.04 15.49 5.82
N PHE A 151 4.42 15.90 4.73
CA PHE A 151 5.08 16.10 3.44
C PHE A 151 5.43 17.57 3.27
N ASP A 152 6.64 17.86 2.81
CA ASP A 152 7.05 19.23 2.52
C ASP A 152 8.04 19.31 1.35
N ILE A 153 8.46 20.54 1.05
CA ILE A 153 9.28 20.87 -0.11
C ILE A 153 8.59 20.39 -1.39
N VAL A 154 7.42 20.97 -1.69
CA VAL A 154 6.68 20.64 -2.91
C VAL A 154 7.25 21.46 -4.07
N VAL A 155 7.83 20.77 -5.04
CA VAL A 155 8.38 21.34 -6.29
C VAL A 155 7.74 20.59 -7.46
N ASP A 156 7.27 21.32 -8.47
CA ASP A 156 6.60 20.75 -9.65
C ASP A 156 5.49 19.74 -9.31
N GLY A 157 4.72 20.05 -8.25
CA GLY A 157 3.61 19.22 -7.80
C GLY A 157 4.03 17.89 -7.16
N LYS A 158 5.29 17.75 -6.70
CA LYS A 158 5.79 16.58 -5.96
C LYS A 158 6.48 17.02 -4.67
N ALA A 159 6.07 16.42 -3.55
CA ALA A 159 6.76 16.60 -2.27
C ALA A 159 8.11 15.89 -2.33
N LEU A 160 9.20 16.63 -2.16
CA LEU A 160 10.55 16.07 -2.21
C LEU A 160 11.00 15.48 -0.87
N ARG A 161 10.24 15.71 0.21
CA ARG A 161 10.59 15.25 1.55
C ARG A 161 9.36 14.84 2.35
N ALA A 162 9.53 13.80 3.15
CA ALA A 162 8.57 13.35 4.15
C ALA A 162 9.26 13.28 5.51
N VAL A 163 8.59 13.78 6.54
CA VAL A 163 9.04 13.68 7.94
C VAL A 163 8.09 12.73 8.65
N LEU A 164 8.55 11.51 8.96
CA LEU A 164 7.81 10.46 9.66
C LEU A 164 8.40 10.31 11.07
N SER A 165 7.65 10.75 12.11
CA SER A 165 8.02 10.62 13.53
C SER A 165 9.48 11.02 13.80
N ASP A 166 9.84 12.22 13.36
CA ASP A 166 11.18 12.82 13.36
C ASP A 166 12.20 12.28 12.34
N GLY A 167 11.95 11.11 11.74
CA GLY A 167 12.74 10.60 10.63
C GLY A 167 12.54 11.43 9.36
N VAL A 168 13.64 11.91 8.76
CA VAL A 168 13.61 12.68 7.52
C VAL A 168 13.92 11.76 6.34
N TYR A 169 13.00 11.70 5.38
CA TYR A 169 13.11 10.88 4.18
C TYR A 169 13.02 11.74 2.94
N GLU A 170 13.94 11.54 2.00
CA GLU A 170 13.98 12.23 0.72
C GLU A 170 13.27 11.39 -0.34
N ARG A 171 12.60 12.05 -1.28
CA ARG A 171 11.94 11.38 -2.39
C ARG A 171 12.99 10.78 -3.31
N HIS A 172 12.89 9.48 -3.55
CA HIS A 172 13.61 8.78 -4.60
C HIS A 172 12.71 8.59 -5.82
N PHE A 173 13.30 8.77 -7.01
CA PHE A 173 12.63 8.57 -8.30
C PHE A 173 12.99 7.23 -8.94
N SER A 174 13.80 6.41 -8.27
CA SER A 174 13.99 5.02 -8.66
C SER A 174 12.68 4.26 -8.53
N PRO A 175 12.37 3.34 -9.46
CA PRO A 175 11.15 2.51 -9.42
C PRO A 175 10.94 1.76 -8.11
#